data_AF-A0A8C2TAG6-F1
#
_entry.id   AF-A0A8C2TAG6-F1
#
_cell.length_a   1.000
_cell.length_b   1.000
_cell.length_c   1.000
_cell.angle_alpha   90.00
_cell.angle_beta   90.00
_cell.angle_gamma   90.00
#
_symmetry.space_group_name_H-M   'P 1'
#
loop_
_entity.id
_entity.type
_entity.pdbx_description
1 polymer ?
#
loop_
_entity_poly.entity_id
_entity_poly.type
_entity_poly.pdbx_seq_one_letter_code
_entity_poly.pdbx_strand_id
1 'polypeptide(L)'
;CNFFKKHRTRINYVMYTYLAAVIAACSLDFQRALTLFIITILAIFFICWDFLVAKYEDRIAAFFSPGERYLEKHWFWLKWVLRAVLIIAIIFWLILDTAKQGSHQLISFGGLVMYILLMFIFSKYPMRVAWRPVLSGIVMQFLLGLLILRTKVGFNVFNWLGIQIQTFLEYSDTGAKFVFGEKYTDHFFAFKVLPIVVFFSTVMSMLYHTGFMQWLVGKVGWIMQIFMGTTPVESLVAAGNIFVGQTESPLLVRPYLPYITKSELHAVMTAGFSTIAGSVLGAYISFGVSASHLLTASVMSAPASLATSKLFWPETEKPKVTLKSGLKMAKGESNNLLEAASQGASSSILLVANIAVNLISFLALLAFVDSALSWVGSLFDYPQLNFERYGLQNICAYVFMPFSFMMGVDWEDSFIVGGLLGYKTFFNEFVAYERLSKLIHNREKGGSMYINDVKQYMTVRSETIATYALCGFANFGSLGMVIGSLTSMAPSKKKEIASGAFRAMIAGTVACFMTACIAGTVQEFGAFGESDHRAAVHQHNKLGGGGGEVPVT
;
A
#
# COMPACT_ATOMS: atom_id res chain seq x y z
N CYS A 1 -20.89 25.90 -8.49
CA CYS A 1 -20.43 26.75 -7.37
C CYS A 1 -20.50 28.23 -7.73
N ASN A 2 -21.12 29.06 -6.88
CA ASN A 2 -21.21 30.52 -7.04
C ASN A 2 -19.84 31.23 -7.03
N PHE A 3 -18.82 30.63 -6.40
CA PHE A 3 -17.43 31.12 -6.40
C PHE A 3 -16.79 31.14 -7.79
N PHE A 4 -16.91 30.04 -8.55
CA PHE A 4 -16.40 29.95 -9.93
C PHE A 4 -17.08 30.92 -10.89
N LYS A 5 -18.38 31.21 -10.69
CA LYS A 5 -19.09 32.23 -11.46
C LYS A 5 -18.61 33.65 -11.12
N LYS A 6 -18.34 33.94 -9.85
CA LYS A 6 -17.88 35.26 -9.36
C LYS A 6 -16.43 35.58 -9.73
N HIS A 7 -15.55 34.57 -9.81
CA HIS A 7 -14.12 34.75 -10.08
C HIS A 7 -13.67 34.19 -11.43
N ARG A 8 -14.61 33.86 -12.32
CA ARG A 8 -14.36 33.23 -13.64
C ARG A 8 -13.26 33.92 -14.43
N THR A 9 -13.30 35.26 -14.48
CA THR A 9 -12.34 36.05 -15.25
C THR A 9 -10.92 35.95 -14.69
N ARG A 10 -10.75 36.03 -13.36
CA ARG A 10 -9.43 35.90 -12.71
C ARG A 10 -8.88 34.49 -12.85
N ILE A 11 -9.72 33.47 -12.70
CA ILE A 11 -9.32 32.06 -12.86
C ILE A 11 -8.87 31.81 -14.30
N ASN A 12 -9.60 32.34 -15.29
CA ASN A 12 -9.21 32.21 -16.70
C ASN A 12 -7.86 32.88 -16.98
N TYR A 13 -7.60 34.08 -16.45
CA TYR A 13 -6.30 34.74 -16.61
C TYR A 13 -5.15 33.91 -16.02
N VAL A 14 -5.32 33.36 -14.80
CA VAL A 14 -4.31 32.50 -14.18
C VAL A 14 -4.07 31.22 -15.00
N MET A 15 -5.14 30.62 -15.56
CA MET A 15 -5.01 29.45 -16.42
C MET A 15 -4.29 29.76 -17.73
N TYR A 16 -4.58 30.90 -18.36
CA TYR A 16 -3.91 31.31 -19.59
C TYR A 16 -2.45 31.67 -19.37
N THR A 17 -2.12 32.36 -18.28
CA THR A 17 -0.72 32.66 -17.94
C THR A 17 0.05 31.39 -17.61
N TYR A 18 -0.56 30.45 -16.89
CA TYR A 18 0.03 29.13 -16.64
C TYR A 18 0.27 28.36 -17.95
N LEU A 19 -0.73 28.27 -18.84
CA LEU A 19 -0.58 27.58 -20.12
C LEU A 19 0.51 28.23 -20.99
N ALA A 20 0.56 29.57 -21.04
CA ALA A 20 1.60 30.31 -21.74
C ALA A 20 3.00 30.01 -21.18
N ALA A 21 3.14 29.92 -19.85
CA ALA A 21 4.39 29.54 -19.19
C ALA A 21 4.80 28.09 -19.53
N VAL A 22 3.84 27.15 -19.58
CA VAL A 22 4.09 25.76 -19.97
C VAL A 22 4.58 25.68 -21.42
N ILE A 23 3.90 26.39 -22.34
CA ILE A 23 4.29 26.43 -23.76
C ILE A 23 5.69 27.05 -23.91
N ALA A 24 5.97 28.15 -23.21
CA ALA A 24 7.29 28.80 -23.22
C ALA A 24 8.39 27.87 -22.67
N ALA A 25 8.12 27.15 -21.58
CA ALA A 25 9.05 26.17 -21.04
C ALA A 25 9.33 25.03 -22.03
N CYS A 26 8.28 24.53 -22.70
CA CYS A 26 8.39 23.48 -23.72
C CYS A 26 9.15 23.94 -24.96
N SER A 27 9.04 25.22 -25.35
CA SER A 27 9.75 25.76 -26.50
C SER A 27 11.22 26.05 -26.22
N LEU A 28 11.59 26.32 -24.96
CA LEU A 28 12.98 26.55 -24.57
C LEU A 28 13.76 25.24 -24.40
N ASP A 29 13.24 24.29 -23.63
CA ASP A 29 13.85 22.99 -23.41
C ASP A 29 12.77 21.94 -23.10
N PHE A 30 12.38 21.18 -24.12
CA PHE A 30 11.35 20.17 -24.00
C PHE A 30 11.74 19.02 -23.05
N GLN A 31 13.02 18.64 -23.01
CA GLN A 31 13.46 17.53 -22.15
C GLN A 31 13.30 17.90 -20.68
N ARG A 32 13.67 19.13 -20.31
CA ARG A 32 13.47 19.62 -18.94
C ARG A 32 12.00 19.88 -18.61
N ALA A 33 11.21 20.30 -19.60
CA ALA A 33 9.79 20.58 -19.43
C ALA A 33 8.89 19.33 -19.50
N LEU A 34 9.42 18.15 -19.82
CA LEU A 34 8.65 16.93 -20.07
C LEU A 34 7.67 16.59 -18.95
N THR A 35 8.10 16.62 -17.69
CA THR A 35 7.24 16.34 -16.53
C THR A 35 6.09 17.33 -16.43
N LEU A 36 6.37 18.63 -16.58
CA LEU A 36 5.36 19.68 -16.53
C LEU A 36 4.36 19.53 -17.69
N PHE A 37 4.84 19.20 -18.88
CA PHE A 37 4.02 18.93 -20.05
C PHE A 37 3.09 17.73 -19.85
N ILE A 38 3.60 16.62 -19.32
CA ILE A 38 2.79 15.42 -19.05
C ILE A 38 1.71 15.71 -18.00
N ILE A 39 2.07 16.36 -16.88
CA ILE A 39 1.12 16.70 -15.82
C ILE A 39 0.03 17.64 -16.34
N THR A 40 0.39 18.65 -17.14
CA THR A 40 -0.56 19.62 -17.70
C THR A 40 -1.52 18.96 -18.69
N ILE A 41 -1.03 18.09 -19.58
CA ILE A 41 -1.86 17.32 -20.51
C ILE A 41 -2.81 16.40 -19.75
N LEU A 42 -2.31 15.66 -18.74
CA LEU A 42 -3.16 14.79 -17.93
C LEU A 42 -4.22 15.59 -17.19
N ALA A 43 -3.88 16.74 -16.61
CA ALA A 43 -4.83 17.61 -15.94
C ALA A 43 -5.92 18.10 -16.91
N ILE A 44 -5.54 18.57 -18.10
CA ILE A 44 -6.50 18.98 -19.14
C ILE A 44 -7.38 17.79 -19.55
N PHE A 45 -6.77 16.63 -19.81
CA PHE A 45 -7.48 15.41 -20.20
C PHE A 45 -8.53 15.02 -19.15
N PHE A 46 -8.17 14.98 -17.86
CA PHE A 46 -9.09 14.60 -16.79
C PHE A 46 -10.18 15.65 -16.56
N ILE A 47 -9.87 16.94 -16.64
CA ILE A 47 -10.88 18.01 -16.56
C ILE A 47 -11.87 17.91 -17.73
N CYS A 48 -11.37 17.70 -18.94
CA CYS A 48 -12.19 17.50 -20.13
C CYS A 48 -13.03 16.23 -20.00
N TRP A 49 -12.44 15.13 -19.54
CA TRP A 49 -13.13 13.86 -19.30
C TRP A 49 -14.28 14.04 -18.30
N ASP A 50 -14.03 14.67 -17.15
CA ASP A 50 -15.05 14.90 -16.13
C ASP A 50 -16.18 15.81 -16.63
N PHE A 51 -15.83 16.87 -17.38
CA PHE A 51 -16.80 17.75 -17.99
C PHE A 51 -17.66 17.02 -19.05
N LEU A 52 -17.04 16.18 -19.88
CA LEU A 52 -17.73 15.41 -20.91
C LEU A 52 -18.64 14.35 -20.28
N VAL A 53 -18.16 13.61 -19.29
CA VAL A 53 -18.96 12.61 -18.58
C VAL A 53 -20.15 13.27 -17.90
N ALA A 54 -19.97 14.40 -17.21
CA ALA A 54 -21.07 15.10 -16.56
C ALA A 54 -22.08 15.72 -17.54
N LYS A 55 -21.62 16.19 -18.71
CA LYS A 55 -22.50 16.82 -19.72
C LYS A 55 -23.24 15.80 -20.57
N TYR A 56 -22.64 14.65 -20.82
CA TYR A 56 -23.15 13.64 -21.74
C TYR A 56 -23.52 12.33 -21.04
N GLU A 57 -23.69 12.31 -19.72
CA GLU A 57 -24.01 11.09 -18.95
C GLU A 57 -25.18 10.31 -19.58
N ASP A 58 -26.29 10.98 -19.85
CA ASP A 58 -27.48 10.37 -20.46
C ASP A 58 -27.21 9.87 -21.89
N ARG A 59 -26.39 10.59 -22.67
CA ARG A 59 -26.04 10.17 -24.03
C ARG A 59 -25.05 9.02 -24.04
N ILE A 60 -24.10 8.99 -23.11
CA ILE A 60 -23.14 7.90 -22.94
C ILE A 60 -23.90 6.63 -22.53
N ALA A 61 -24.78 6.74 -21.54
CA ALA A 61 -25.66 5.64 -21.14
C ALA A 61 -26.52 5.16 -22.32
N ALA A 62 -27.15 6.08 -23.06
CA ALA A 62 -27.94 5.74 -24.24
C ALA A 62 -27.12 5.07 -25.35
N PHE A 63 -25.88 5.53 -25.59
CA PHE A 63 -24.97 5.00 -26.60
C PHE A 63 -24.47 3.58 -26.25
N PHE A 64 -24.17 3.32 -24.98
CA PHE A 64 -23.78 1.99 -24.53
C PHE A 64 -24.97 1.04 -24.29
N SER A 65 -26.20 1.54 -24.14
CA SER A 65 -27.41 0.73 -23.89
C SER A 65 -27.72 -0.37 -24.91
N PRO A 66 -27.43 -0.25 -26.23
CA PRO A 66 -27.63 -1.34 -27.19
C PRO A 66 -26.56 -2.41 -27.02
N GLY A 67 -25.31 -1.98 -26.77
CA GLY A 67 -24.19 -2.86 -26.49
C GLY A 67 -24.38 -3.62 -25.19
N GLU A 68 -24.85 -2.96 -24.13
CA GLU A 68 -25.19 -3.55 -22.84
C GLU A 68 -26.31 -4.58 -22.98
N ARG A 69 -27.42 -4.26 -23.68
CA ARG A 69 -28.50 -5.22 -23.96
C ARG A 69 -28.02 -6.43 -24.77
N TYR A 70 -27.14 -6.22 -25.75
CA TYR A 70 -26.53 -7.31 -26.50
C TYR A 70 -25.62 -8.16 -25.61
N LEU A 71 -24.79 -7.52 -24.78
CA LEU A 71 -23.92 -8.17 -23.82
C LEU A 71 -24.73 -8.98 -22.81
N GLU A 72 -25.82 -8.44 -22.26
CA GLU A 72 -26.71 -9.14 -21.34
C GLU A 72 -27.35 -10.37 -21.98
N LYS A 73 -27.82 -10.24 -23.22
CA LYS A 73 -28.40 -11.34 -23.99
C LYS A 73 -27.40 -12.49 -24.19
N HIS A 74 -26.13 -12.17 -24.45
CA HIS A 74 -25.07 -13.14 -24.65
C HIS A 74 -24.22 -13.41 -23.41
N TRP A 75 -24.52 -12.78 -22.27
CA TRP A 75 -23.68 -12.80 -21.06
C TRP A 75 -23.52 -14.20 -20.51
N PHE A 76 -24.56 -15.03 -20.68
CA PHE A 76 -24.52 -16.42 -20.26
C PHE A 76 -23.38 -17.18 -20.93
N TRP A 77 -23.11 -16.99 -22.23
CA TRP A 77 -22.01 -17.65 -22.92
C TRP A 77 -20.70 -16.86 -22.77
N LEU A 78 -20.77 -15.54 -22.91
CA LEU A 78 -19.60 -14.66 -22.85
C LEU A 78 -18.83 -14.77 -21.53
N LYS A 79 -19.53 -14.93 -20.39
CA LYS A 79 -18.88 -15.12 -19.08
C LYS A 79 -18.03 -16.38 -19.02
N TRP A 80 -18.44 -17.47 -19.68
CA TRP A 80 -17.69 -18.71 -19.72
C TRP A 80 -16.49 -18.59 -20.65
N VAL A 81 -16.67 -17.96 -21.81
CA VAL A 81 -15.57 -17.69 -22.74
C VAL A 81 -14.52 -16.78 -22.11
N LEU A 82 -14.92 -15.67 -21.49
CA LEU A 82 -13.97 -14.77 -20.82
C LEU A 82 -13.19 -15.48 -19.70
N ARG A 83 -13.85 -16.32 -18.90
CA ARG A 83 -13.18 -17.13 -17.87
C ARG A 83 -12.22 -18.14 -18.48
N ALA A 84 -12.63 -18.85 -19.53
CA ALA A 84 -11.80 -19.82 -20.23
C ALA A 84 -10.57 -19.16 -20.85
N VAL A 85 -10.76 -18.04 -21.57
CA VAL A 85 -9.67 -17.25 -22.17
C VAL A 85 -8.71 -16.74 -21.10
N LEU A 86 -9.22 -16.24 -19.97
CA LEU A 86 -8.38 -15.75 -18.88
C LEU A 86 -7.57 -16.89 -18.23
N ILE A 87 -8.18 -18.06 -18.00
CA ILE A 87 -7.48 -19.24 -17.48
C ILE A 87 -6.41 -19.70 -18.48
N ILE A 88 -6.75 -19.80 -19.77
CA ILE A 88 -5.80 -20.19 -20.82
C ILE A 88 -4.65 -19.19 -20.90
N ALA A 89 -4.93 -17.88 -20.82
CA ALA A 89 -3.91 -16.84 -20.83
C ALA A 89 -2.98 -16.94 -19.61
N ILE A 90 -3.51 -17.20 -18.42
CA ILE A 90 -2.70 -17.42 -17.21
C ILE A 90 -1.84 -18.68 -17.34
N ILE A 91 -2.42 -19.80 -17.80
CA ILE A 91 -1.67 -21.06 -17.98
C ILE A 91 -0.56 -20.87 -19.01
N PHE A 92 -0.87 -20.26 -20.15
CA PHE A 92 0.12 -19.99 -21.20
C PHE A 92 1.23 -19.06 -20.70
N TRP A 93 0.86 -18.02 -19.95
CA TRP A 93 1.83 -17.12 -19.33
C TRP A 93 2.71 -17.83 -18.30
N LEU A 94 2.15 -18.68 -17.43
CA LEU A 94 2.91 -19.47 -16.47
C LEU A 94 3.88 -20.44 -17.15
N ILE A 95 3.47 -21.10 -18.23
CA ILE A 95 4.34 -22.00 -19.01
C ILE A 95 5.52 -21.22 -19.59
N LEU A 96 5.24 -20.07 -20.21
CA LEU A 96 6.28 -19.22 -20.79
C LEU A 96 7.23 -18.63 -19.75
N ASP A 97 6.72 -18.24 -18.58
CA ASP A 97 7.54 -17.63 -17.54
C ASP A 97 8.40 -18.69 -16.81
N THR A 98 7.82 -19.86 -16.51
CA THR A 98 8.55 -21.01 -15.97
C THR A 98 9.70 -21.41 -16.89
N ALA A 99 9.46 -21.43 -18.21
CA ALA A 99 10.48 -21.77 -19.20
C ALA A 99 11.65 -20.77 -19.23
N LYS A 100 11.44 -19.52 -18.78
CA LYS A 100 12.46 -18.47 -18.76
C LYS A 100 13.19 -18.32 -17.41
N GLN A 101 12.48 -18.49 -16.29
CA GLN A 101 12.96 -18.07 -14.96
C GLN A 101 13.02 -19.18 -13.91
N GLY A 102 12.60 -20.40 -14.25
CA GLY A 102 12.71 -21.57 -13.37
C GLY A 102 11.50 -21.81 -12.47
N SER A 103 11.65 -22.71 -11.49
CA SER A 103 10.55 -23.28 -10.70
C SER A 103 10.08 -22.42 -9.52
N HIS A 104 10.86 -21.44 -9.06
CA HIS A 104 10.55 -20.66 -7.85
C HIS A 104 9.28 -19.79 -7.99
N GLN A 105 8.95 -19.35 -9.21
CA GLN A 105 7.71 -18.60 -9.48
C GLN A 105 6.45 -19.47 -9.34
N LEU A 106 6.54 -20.77 -9.63
CA LEU A 106 5.43 -21.71 -9.44
C LEU A 106 5.08 -21.85 -7.96
N ILE A 107 6.07 -21.73 -7.06
CA ILE A 107 5.83 -21.73 -5.62
C ILE A 107 4.99 -20.51 -5.24
N SER A 108 5.36 -19.30 -5.70
CA SER A 108 4.57 -18.08 -5.45
C SER A 108 3.14 -18.19 -6.00
N PHE A 109 2.96 -18.71 -7.22
CA PHE A 109 1.63 -18.91 -7.80
C PHE A 109 0.83 -19.97 -7.02
N GLY A 110 1.46 -21.08 -6.64
CA GLY A 110 0.87 -22.10 -5.78
C GLY A 110 0.45 -21.53 -4.43
N GLY A 111 1.29 -20.67 -3.84
CA GLY A 111 0.99 -19.89 -2.65
C GLY A 111 -0.26 -19.05 -2.77
N LEU A 112 -0.39 -18.30 -3.87
CA LEU A 112 -1.60 -17.50 -4.15
C LEU A 112 -2.87 -18.38 -4.12
N VAL A 113 -2.82 -19.56 -4.75
CA VAL A 113 -3.94 -20.53 -4.72
C VAL A 113 -4.17 -21.06 -3.30
N MET A 114 -3.10 -21.39 -2.56
CA MET A 114 -3.20 -21.85 -1.18
C MET A 114 -3.80 -20.80 -0.26
N TYR A 115 -3.47 -19.51 -0.40
CA TYR A 115 -4.10 -18.44 0.37
C TYR A 115 -5.59 -18.29 0.08
N ILE A 116 -6.01 -18.45 -1.18
CA ILE A 116 -7.43 -18.47 -1.55
C ILE A 116 -8.12 -19.67 -0.89
N LEU A 117 -7.49 -20.86 -0.92
CA LEU A 117 -8.03 -22.07 -0.29
C LEU A 117 -8.15 -21.91 1.23
N LEU A 118 -7.13 -21.37 1.90
CA LEU A 118 -7.15 -21.11 3.34
C LEU A 118 -8.28 -20.13 3.70
N MET A 119 -8.43 -19.03 2.96
CA MET A 119 -9.52 -18.08 3.18
C MET A 119 -10.89 -18.67 2.88
N PHE A 120 -11.00 -19.57 1.90
CA PHE A 120 -12.25 -20.25 1.60
C PHE A 120 -12.64 -21.25 2.69
N ILE A 121 -11.71 -22.10 3.15
CA ILE A 121 -11.92 -23.11 4.20
C ILE A 121 -12.34 -22.44 5.52
N PHE A 122 -11.64 -21.38 5.90
CA PHE A 122 -11.94 -20.65 7.13
C PHE A 122 -13.00 -19.56 6.96
N SER A 123 -13.64 -19.44 5.78
CA SER A 123 -14.69 -18.46 5.49
C SER A 123 -15.89 -18.65 6.42
N LYS A 124 -16.54 -17.55 6.84
CA LYS A 124 -17.74 -17.63 7.68
C LYS A 124 -18.94 -18.20 6.92
N TYR A 125 -19.01 -17.95 5.62
CA TYR A 125 -20.13 -18.35 4.75
C TYR A 125 -19.63 -18.87 3.38
N PRO A 126 -18.92 -20.03 3.33
CA PRO A 126 -18.29 -20.51 2.10
C PRO A 126 -19.27 -20.73 0.94
N MET A 127 -20.51 -21.15 1.24
CA MET A 127 -21.56 -21.35 0.23
C MET A 127 -22.20 -20.05 -0.30
N ARG A 128 -21.88 -18.90 0.30
CA ARG A 128 -22.42 -17.57 -0.09
C ARG A 128 -21.37 -16.69 -0.75
N VAL A 129 -20.18 -17.23 -1.07
CA VAL A 129 -19.10 -16.48 -1.71
C VAL A 129 -19.52 -16.00 -3.10
N ALA A 130 -19.58 -14.68 -3.28
CA ALA A 130 -19.71 -14.06 -4.59
C ALA A 130 -18.33 -14.05 -5.27
N TRP A 131 -18.10 -14.97 -6.20
CA TRP A 131 -16.80 -15.13 -6.87
C TRP A 131 -16.41 -13.97 -7.79
N ARG A 132 -17.34 -13.09 -8.19
CA ARG A 132 -17.02 -11.92 -9.02
C ARG A 132 -15.99 -11.03 -8.33
N PRO A 133 -16.26 -10.40 -7.15
CA PRO A 133 -15.27 -9.60 -6.42
C PRO A 133 -13.96 -10.33 -6.17
N VAL A 134 -14.01 -11.61 -5.77
CA VAL A 134 -12.83 -12.38 -5.42
C VAL A 134 -11.91 -12.54 -6.64
N LEU A 135 -12.43 -13.09 -7.74
CA LEU A 135 -11.64 -13.34 -8.94
C LEU A 135 -11.23 -12.03 -9.63
N SER A 136 -12.13 -11.05 -9.72
CA SER A 136 -11.79 -9.76 -10.33
C SER A 136 -10.72 -9.01 -9.54
N GLY A 137 -10.76 -9.08 -8.21
CA GLY A 137 -9.76 -8.42 -7.37
C GLY A 137 -8.38 -9.06 -7.55
N ILE A 138 -8.31 -10.40 -7.58
CA ILE A 138 -7.07 -11.14 -7.90
C ILE A 138 -6.55 -10.78 -9.28
N VAL A 139 -7.41 -10.80 -10.30
CA VAL A 139 -7.04 -10.44 -11.67
C VAL A 139 -6.57 -8.98 -11.73
N MET A 140 -7.23 -8.06 -11.03
CA MET A 140 -6.87 -6.65 -11.02
C MET A 140 -5.49 -6.42 -10.39
N GLN A 141 -5.20 -7.01 -9.22
CA GLN A 141 -3.85 -6.92 -8.65
C GLN A 141 -2.79 -7.63 -9.51
N PHE A 142 -3.14 -8.74 -10.17
CA PHE A 142 -2.22 -9.45 -11.06
C PHE A 142 -1.89 -8.62 -12.31
N LEU A 143 -2.91 -8.02 -12.95
CA LEU A 143 -2.72 -7.14 -14.10
C LEU A 143 -1.94 -5.87 -13.73
N LEU A 144 -2.20 -5.29 -12.54
CA LEU A 144 -1.42 -4.17 -12.02
C LEU A 144 0.03 -4.59 -11.78
N GLY A 145 0.26 -5.73 -11.13
CA GLY A 145 1.60 -6.28 -10.91
C GLY A 145 2.33 -6.53 -12.23
N LEU A 146 1.67 -7.13 -13.23
CA LEU A 146 2.25 -7.36 -14.56
C LEU A 146 2.59 -6.04 -15.26
N LEU A 147 1.67 -5.07 -15.25
CA LEU A 147 1.91 -3.78 -15.85
C LEU A 147 3.10 -3.06 -15.20
N ILE A 148 3.16 -3.05 -13.87
CA ILE A 148 4.13 -2.24 -13.11
C ILE A 148 5.49 -2.93 -12.99
N LEU A 149 5.52 -4.23 -12.66
CA LEU A 149 6.76 -4.96 -12.36
C LEU A 149 7.40 -5.62 -13.57
N ARG A 150 6.61 -5.99 -14.59
CA ARG A 150 7.12 -6.73 -15.76
C ARG A 150 7.38 -5.84 -16.96
N THR A 151 6.57 -4.80 -17.18
CA THR A 151 6.78 -3.92 -18.33
C THR A 151 7.80 -2.84 -18.02
N LYS A 152 8.73 -2.58 -18.96
CA LYS A 152 9.76 -1.53 -18.79
C LYS A 152 9.14 -0.16 -18.54
N VAL A 153 8.05 0.15 -19.25
CA VAL A 153 7.35 1.43 -19.12
C VAL A 153 6.73 1.57 -17.73
N GLY A 154 6.02 0.53 -17.25
CA GLY A 154 5.42 0.56 -15.92
C GLY A 154 6.45 0.66 -14.81
N PHE A 155 7.55 -0.09 -14.91
CA PHE A 155 8.65 -0.04 -13.95
C PHE A 155 9.28 1.35 -13.92
N ASN A 156 9.59 1.93 -15.08
CA ASN A 156 10.17 3.28 -15.17
C ASN A 156 9.25 4.35 -14.57
N VAL A 157 7.94 4.27 -14.81
CA VAL A 157 6.97 5.22 -14.25
C VAL A 157 6.91 5.11 -12.73
N PHE A 158 6.83 3.91 -12.17
CA PHE A 158 6.76 3.72 -10.72
C PHE A 158 8.11 3.97 -10.03
N ASN A 159 9.22 3.71 -10.69
CA ASN A 159 10.54 4.08 -10.20
C ASN A 159 10.71 5.60 -10.16
N TRP A 160 10.33 6.29 -11.23
CA TRP A 160 10.30 7.75 -11.27
C TRP A 160 9.40 8.32 -10.17
N LEU A 161 8.19 7.78 -10.01
CA LEU A 161 7.27 8.19 -8.95
C LEU A 161 7.87 7.95 -7.55
N GLY A 162 8.53 6.80 -7.34
CA GLY A 162 9.25 6.49 -6.10
C GLY A 162 10.33 7.51 -5.77
N ILE A 163 11.15 7.87 -6.76
CA ILE A 163 12.19 8.91 -6.61
C ILE A 163 11.55 10.27 -6.29
N GLN A 164 10.47 10.66 -6.98
CA GLN A 164 9.79 11.92 -6.69
C GLN A 164 9.23 11.96 -5.26
N ILE A 165 8.69 10.84 -4.77
CA ILE A 165 8.24 10.75 -3.37
C ILE A 165 9.44 10.84 -2.43
N GLN A 166 10.56 10.18 -2.71
CA GLN A 166 11.76 10.31 -1.90
C GLN A 166 12.25 11.76 -1.82
N THR A 167 12.38 12.45 -2.95
CA THR A 167 12.74 13.89 -2.99
C THR A 167 11.72 14.75 -2.24
N PHE A 168 10.43 14.44 -2.37
CA PHE A 168 9.39 15.14 -1.63
C PHE A 168 9.54 14.97 -0.11
N LEU A 169 9.94 13.79 0.35
CA LEU A 169 10.16 13.52 1.77
C LEU A 169 11.42 14.21 2.30
N GLU A 170 12.46 14.38 1.48
CA GLU A 170 13.66 15.13 1.82
C GLU A 170 13.37 16.62 2.12
N TYR A 171 12.29 17.20 1.60
CA TYR A 171 11.89 18.56 1.99
C TYR A 171 11.54 18.69 3.47
N SER A 172 11.12 17.60 4.12
CA SER A 172 10.87 17.60 5.57
C SER A 172 12.14 17.86 6.39
N ASP A 173 13.32 17.58 5.83
CA ASP A 173 14.60 17.79 6.48
C ASP A 173 14.85 19.26 6.79
N THR A 174 14.37 20.17 5.94
CA THR A 174 14.48 21.60 6.19
C THR A 174 13.74 21.98 7.48
N GLY A 175 12.54 21.41 7.69
CA GLY A 175 11.76 21.61 8.90
C GLY A 175 12.38 20.93 10.12
N ALA A 176 12.81 19.67 9.97
CA ALA A 176 13.45 18.91 11.05
C ALA A 176 14.75 19.56 11.53
N LYS A 177 15.61 19.97 10.59
CA LYS A 177 16.87 20.68 10.85
C LYS A 177 16.65 22.02 11.55
N PHE A 178 15.60 22.75 11.19
CA PHE A 178 15.27 24.01 11.86
C PHE A 178 14.78 23.79 13.31
N VAL A 179 13.90 22.80 13.54
CA VAL A 179 13.29 22.56 14.86
C VAL A 179 14.24 21.82 15.82
N PHE A 180 15.01 20.85 15.33
CA PHE A 180 15.87 19.98 16.15
C PHE A 180 17.36 20.28 16.01
N GLY A 181 17.75 21.21 15.14
CA GLY A 181 19.15 21.59 14.89
C GLY A 181 19.86 20.70 13.85
N GLU A 182 21.13 21.03 13.59
CA GLU A 182 21.98 20.33 12.60
C GLU A 182 22.17 18.83 12.89
N LYS A 183 22.08 18.43 14.16
CA LYS A 183 22.28 17.06 14.63
C LYS A 183 20.99 16.21 14.69
N TYR A 184 19.95 16.62 13.98
CA TYR A 184 18.68 15.87 13.93
C TYR A 184 18.84 14.42 13.43
N THR A 185 19.94 14.09 12.74
CA THR A 185 20.25 12.74 12.28
C THR A 185 20.71 11.79 13.39
N ASP A 186 21.19 12.31 14.54
CA ASP A 186 21.75 11.48 15.63
C ASP A 186 20.70 10.56 16.24
N HIS A 187 19.47 11.05 16.42
CA HIS A 187 18.31 10.22 16.77
C HIS A 187 17.39 10.07 15.56
N PHE A 188 17.91 9.35 14.56
CA PHE A 188 17.30 9.17 13.24
C PHE A 188 15.79 8.90 13.30
N PHE A 189 15.33 7.97 14.13
CA PHE A 189 13.90 7.67 14.21
C PHE A 189 13.07 8.88 14.70
N ALA A 190 13.41 9.44 15.87
CA ALA A 190 12.59 10.46 16.50
C ALA A 190 12.64 11.81 15.76
N PHE A 191 13.81 12.19 15.22
CA PHE A 191 14.05 13.52 14.69
C PHE A 191 14.18 13.58 13.16
N LYS A 192 14.29 12.45 12.45
CA LYS A 192 14.22 12.40 10.97
C LYS A 192 12.96 11.69 10.49
N VAL A 193 12.63 10.53 11.05
CA VAL A 193 11.49 9.72 10.57
C VAL A 193 10.14 10.29 10.98
N LEU A 194 9.96 10.68 12.25
CA LEU A 194 8.67 11.22 12.71
C LEU A 194 8.28 12.57 12.07
N PRO A 195 9.21 13.51 11.80
CA PRO A 195 8.87 14.75 11.08
C PRO A 195 8.35 14.52 9.65
N ILE A 196 8.80 13.45 8.97
CA ILE A 196 8.25 13.05 7.67
C ILE A 196 6.74 12.80 7.79
N VAL A 197 6.29 12.12 8.86
CA VAL A 197 4.88 11.84 9.13
C VAL A 197 4.07 13.13 9.30
N VAL A 198 4.61 14.11 10.03
CA VAL A 198 3.99 15.44 10.23
C VAL A 198 3.85 16.17 8.90
N PHE A 199 4.93 16.21 8.12
CA PHE A 199 4.96 16.89 6.83
C PHE A 199 3.97 16.27 5.84
N PHE A 200 3.94 14.94 5.75
CA PHE A 200 3.03 14.24 4.87
C PHE A 200 1.56 14.45 5.30
N SER A 201 1.24 14.37 6.59
CA SER A 201 -0.10 14.64 7.12
C SER A 201 -0.60 16.05 6.75
N THR A 202 0.30 17.04 6.85
CA THR A 202 0.05 18.43 6.44
C THR A 202 -0.34 18.52 4.96
N VAL A 203 0.46 17.90 4.09
CA VAL A 203 0.21 17.91 2.63
C VAL A 203 -1.06 17.15 2.27
N MET A 204 -1.32 16.01 2.90
CA MET A 204 -2.56 15.26 2.68
C MET A 204 -3.79 16.07 3.05
N SER A 205 -3.77 16.77 4.18
CA SER A 205 -4.86 17.65 4.58
C SER A 205 -5.10 18.77 3.56
N MET A 206 -4.04 19.36 3.01
CA MET A 206 -4.14 20.32 1.91
C MET A 206 -4.77 19.71 0.64
N LEU A 207 -4.36 18.50 0.26
CA LEU A 207 -4.92 17.80 -0.91
C LEU A 207 -6.40 17.39 -0.71
N TYR A 208 -6.81 17.12 0.54
CA TYR A 208 -8.23 16.93 0.89
C TYR A 208 -9.03 18.22 0.88
N HIS A 209 -8.47 19.32 1.35
CA HIS A 209 -9.14 20.63 1.31
C HIS A 209 -9.35 21.10 -0.14
N THR A 210 -8.35 20.92 -1.01
CA THR A 210 -8.44 21.28 -2.44
C THR A 210 -9.40 20.41 -3.25
N GLY A 211 -9.75 19.21 -2.75
CA GLY A 211 -10.63 18.28 -3.45
C GLY A 211 -9.91 17.24 -4.32
N PHE A 212 -8.58 17.31 -4.43
CA PHE A 212 -7.80 16.42 -5.29
C PHE A 212 -7.85 14.97 -4.80
N MET A 213 -7.70 14.73 -3.49
CA MET A 213 -7.77 13.38 -2.94
C MET A 213 -9.15 12.75 -3.14
N GLN A 214 -10.23 13.50 -2.95
CA GLN A 214 -11.59 13.01 -3.18
C GLN A 214 -11.79 12.66 -4.65
N TRP A 215 -11.29 13.49 -5.56
CA TRP A 215 -11.32 13.18 -6.99
C TRP A 215 -10.56 11.88 -7.31
N LEU A 216 -9.32 11.76 -6.83
CA LEU A 216 -8.46 10.60 -7.08
C LEU A 216 -9.05 9.31 -6.50
N VAL A 217 -9.42 9.31 -5.22
CA VAL A 217 -10.05 8.17 -4.52
C VAL A 217 -11.38 7.84 -5.16
N GLY A 218 -12.16 8.84 -5.57
CA GLY A 218 -13.42 8.66 -6.30
C GLY A 218 -13.22 7.91 -7.62
N LYS A 219 -12.19 8.26 -8.39
CA LYS A 219 -11.86 7.59 -9.66
C LYS A 219 -11.40 6.16 -9.45
N VAL A 220 -10.45 5.93 -8.55
CA VAL A 220 -9.93 4.59 -8.26
C VAL A 220 -11.04 3.69 -7.70
N GLY A 221 -11.84 4.22 -6.76
CA GLY A 221 -12.98 3.51 -6.17
C GLY A 221 -14.07 3.17 -7.20
N TRP A 222 -14.34 4.08 -8.16
CA TRP A 222 -15.28 3.82 -9.25
C TRP A 222 -14.79 2.72 -10.20
N ILE A 223 -13.50 2.71 -10.56
CA ILE A 223 -12.89 1.63 -11.35
C ILE A 223 -13.07 0.31 -10.61
N MET A 224 -12.64 0.24 -9.34
CA MET A 224 -12.77 -0.97 -8.52
C MET A 224 -14.22 -1.44 -8.42
N GLN A 225 -15.15 -0.51 -8.20
CA GLN A 225 -16.57 -0.83 -8.12
C GLN A 225 -17.12 -1.48 -9.39
N ILE A 226 -16.77 -0.95 -10.57
CA ILE A 226 -17.26 -1.49 -11.85
C ILE A 226 -16.74 -2.92 -12.07
N PHE A 227 -15.43 -3.12 -11.88
CA PHE A 227 -14.82 -4.43 -12.11
C PHE A 227 -15.30 -5.45 -11.08
N MET A 228 -15.28 -5.08 -9.79
CA MET A 228 -15.55 -6.01 -8.69
C MET A 228 -17.04 -6.19 -8.39
N GLY A 229 -17.89 -5.22 -8.73
CA GLY A 229 -19.31 -5.23 -8.37
C GLY A 229 -19.55 -5.06 -6.86
N THR A 230 -18.56 -4.51 -6.15
CA THR A 230 -18.62 -4.17 -4.72
C THR A 230 -19.45 -2.91 -4.49
N THR A 231 -19.81 -2.65 -3.24
CA THR A 231 -20.60 -1.48 -2.91
C THR A 231 -19.75 -0.21 -3.01
N PRO A 232 -20.34 0.97 -3.27
CA PRO A 232 -19.54 2.16 -3.46
C PRO A 232 -18.83 2.60 -2.16
N VAL A 233 -19.37 2.24 -0.99
CA VAL A 233 -18.73 2.55 0.31
C VAL A 233 -17.44 1.77 0.49
N GLU A 234 -17.47 0.45 0.34
CA GLU A 234 -16.27 -0.38 0.52
C GLU A 234 -15.22 -0.14 -0.57
N SER A 235 -15.66 0.17 -1.80
CA SER A 235 -14.76 0.47 -2.92
C SER A 235 -14.04 1.81 -2.72
N LEU A 236 -14.74 2.84 -2.23
CA LEU A 236 -14.11 4.12 -1.89
C LEU A 236 -13.16 4.00 -0.72
N VAL A 237 -13.50 3.22 0.32
CA VAL A 237 -12.60 3.02 1.45
C VAL A 237 -11.37 2.22 1.04
N ALA A 238 -11.52 1.17 0.23
CA ALA A 238 -10.38 0.41 -0.29
C ALA A 238 -9.46 1.28 -1.16
N ALA A 239 -10.02 2.12 -2.02
CA ALA A 239 -9.27 3.09 -2.80
C ALA A 239 -8.61 4.18 -1.94
N GLY A 240 -9.30 4.64 -0.89
CA GLY A 240 -8.79 5.63 0.06
C GLY A 240 -7.57 5.10 0.81
N ASN A 241 -7.63 3.84 1.25
CA ASN A 241 -6.57 3.15 1.98
C ASN A 241 -5.25 3.01 1.21
N ILE A 242 -5.22 3.26 -0.11
CA ILE A 242 -3.96 3.37 -0.88
C ILE A 242 -3.12 4.56 -0.40
N PHE A 243 -3.77 5.63 0.05
CA PHE A 243 -3.13 6.92 0.35
C PHE A 243 -3.24 7.31 1.82
N VAL A 244 -4.38 7.03 2.45
CA VAL A 244 -4.67 7.38 3.86
C VAL A 244 -4.72 6.14 4.74
N GLY A 245 -4.52 6.36 6.05
CA GLY A 245 -4.44 5.26 7.00
C GLY A 245 -5.78 4.61 7.35
N GLN A 246 -5.69 3.47 8.04
CA GLN A 246 -6.85 2.67 8.48
C GLN A 246 -7.89 3.41 9.33
N THR A 247 -7.49 4.49 10.01
CA THR A 247 -8.36 5.36 10.83
C THR A 247 -8.92 6.55 10.06
N GLU A 248 -8.33 6.91 8.91
CA GLU A 248 -8.68 8.08 8.12
C GLU A 248 -9.58 7.71 6.95
N SER A 249 -9.31 6.58 6.28
CA SER A 249 -10.11 6.10 5.15
C SER A 249 -11.61 5.97 5.47
N PRO A 250 -12.03 5.47 6.65
CA PRO A 250 -13.45 5.39 6.99
C PRO A 250 -14.11 6.77 7.18
N LEU A 251 -13.35 7.84 7.46
CA LEU A 251 -13.90 9.20 7.58
C LEU A 251 -14.51 9.68 6.26
N LEU A 252 -13.97 9.23 5.12
CA LEU A 252 -14.46 9.56 3.78
C LEU A 252 -15.92 9.17 3.59
N VAL A 253 -16.35 8.11 4.29
CA VAL A 253 -17.68 7.52 4.21
C VAL A 253 -18.40 7.53 5.56
N ARG A 254 -17.94 8.35 6.52
CA ARG A 254 -18.47 8.40 7.90
C ARG A 254 -20.01 8.42 7.98
N PRO A 255 -20.75 9.22 7.18
CA PRO A 255 -22.21 9.26 7.25
C PRO A 255 -22.89 7.93 6.92
N TYR A 256 -22.20 7.04 6.19
CA TYR A 256 -22.73 5.78 5.70
C TYR A 256 -22.40 4.58 6.60
N LEU A 257 -21.38 4.69 7.46
CA LEU A 257 -20.93 3.62 8.37
C LEU A 257 -22.03 3.06 9.29
N PRO A 258 -23.00 3.83 9.79
CA PRO A 258 -24.11 3.26 10.57
C PRO A 258 -25.05 2.36 9.76
N TYR A 259 -25.06 2.49 8.43
CA TYR A 259 -26.03 1.84 7.54
C TYR A 259 -25.47 0.64 6.77
N ILE A 260 -24.14 0.49 6.73
CA ILE A 260 -23.49 -0.62 6.02
C ILE A 260 -23.71 -1.97 6.72
N THR A 261 -23.63 -3.03 5.91
CA THR A 261 -23.75 -4.42 6.36
C THR A 261 -22.50 -4.87 7.11
N LYS A 262 -22.54 -6.07 7.70
CA LYS A 262 -21.38 -6.66 8.39
C LYS A 262 -20.23 -6.99 7.43
N SER A 263 -20.53 -7.41 6.19
CA SER A 263 -19.51 -7.71 5.18
C SER A 263 -18.87 -6.44 4.63
N GLU A 264 -19.66 -5.39 4.35
CA GLU A 264 -19.13 -4.07 3.99
C GLU A 264 -18.21 -3.52 5.09
N LEU A 265 -18.63 -3.62 6.35
CA LEU A 265 -17.82 -3.20 7.49
C LEU A 265 -16.53 -4.03 7.63
N HIS A 266 -16.60 -5.35 7.41
CA HIS A 266 -15.43 -6.22 7.37
C HIS A 266 -14.48 -5.82 6.24
N ALA A 267 -14.98 -5.44 5.07
CA ALA A 267 -14.17 -4.95 3.96
C ALA A 267 -13.48 -3.62 4.27
N VAL A 268 -14.19 -2.69 4.92
CA VAL A 268 -13.62 -1.42 5.43
C VAL A 268 -12.45 -1.68 6.38
N MET A 269 -12.61 -2.58 7.34
CA MET A 269 -11.54 -2.96 8.28
C MET A 269 -10.38 -3.68 7.58
N THR A 270 -10.70 -4.66 6.73
CA THR A 270 -9.69 -5.47 5.99
C THR A 270 -8.83 -4.58 5.11
N ALA A 271 -9.43 -3.62 4.40
CA ALA A 271 -8.71 -2.65 3.58
C ALA A 271 -7.71 -1.85 4.41
N GLY A 272 -8.10 -1.38 5.60
CA GLY A 272 -7.18 -0.67 6.49
C GLY A 272 -6.00 -1.52 6.97
N PHE A 273 -6.23 -2.80 7.30
CA PHE A 273 -5.15 -3.71 7.70
C PHE A 273 -4.23 -4.13 6.55
N SER A 274 -4.75 -4.15 5.32
CA SER A 274 -4.02 -4.61 4.14
C SER A 274 -3.12 -3.57 3.48
N THR A 275 -3.21 -2.30 3.91
CA THR A 275 -2.45 -1.19 3.33
C THR A 275 -1.67 -0.44 4.40
N ILE A 276 -0.82 0.48 3.95
CA ILE A 276 -0.12 1.45 4.77
C ILE A 276 -0.59 2.86 4.39
N ALA A 277 -0.51 3.79 5.34
CA ALA A 277 -0.77 5.20 5.07
C ALA A 277 0.41 5.81 4.30
N GLY A 278 0.13 6.77 3.42
CA GLY A 278 1.20 7.55 2.77
C GLY A 278 2.08 8.29 3.79
N SER A 279 1.54 8.62 4.97
CA SER A 279 2.28 9.31 6.03
C SER A 279 3.40 8.46 6.63
N VAL A 280 3.21 7.14 6.71
CA VAL A 280 4.23 6.21 7.20
C VAL A 280 5.04 5.57 6.07
N LEU A 281 4.54 5.62 4.82
CA LEU A 281 5.26 5.17 3.64
C LEU A 281 6.66 5.81 3.58
N GLY A 282 6.74 7.11 3.85
CA GLY A 282 8.01 7.83 3.86
C GLY A 282 8.96 7.42 4.98
N ALA A 283 8.42 6.93 6.10
CA ALA A 283 9.23 6.36 7.16
C ALA A 283 9.93 5.07 6.70
N TYR A 284 9.22 4.19 6.00
CA TYR A 284 9.82 2.94 5.50
C TYR A 284 10.82 3.21 4.38
N ILE A 285 10.56 4.20 3.52
CA ILE A 285 11.52 4.64 2.49
C ILE A 285 12.80 5.17 3.14
N SER A 286 12.69 5.95 4.23
CA SER A 286 13.88 6.46 4.93
C SER A 286 14.67 5.38 5.68
N PHE A 287 14.08 4.20 5.92
CA PHE A 287 14.83 3.01 6.33
C PHE A 287 15.60 2.34 5.16
N GLY A 288 15.45 2.79 3.92
CA GLY A 288 16.11 2.18 2.76
C GLY A 288 15.27 1.10 2.07
N VAL A 289 13.98 0.99 2.39
CA VAL A 289 13.06 0.11 1.66
C VAL A 289 12.71 0.77 0.33
N SER A 290 12.69 -0.02 -0.75
CA SER A 290 12.40 0.48 -2.09
C SER A 290 11.04 1.19 -2.18
N ALA A 291 11.07 2.48 -2.50
CA ALA A 291 9.89 3.31 -2.68
C ALA A 291 8.97 2.80 -3.80
N SER A 292 9.56 2.31 -4.90
CA SER A 292 8.79 1.79 -6.04
C SER A 292 8.01 0.53 -5.67
N HIS A 293 8.61 -0.37 -4.90
CA HIS A 293 7.94 -1.58 -4.41
C HIS A 293 6.86 -1.26 -3.38
N LEU A 294 7.12 -0.37 -2.42
CA LEU A 294 6.10 0.02 -1.43
C LEU A 294 4.89 0.71 -2.09
N LEU A 295 5.12 1.60 -3.05
CA LEU A 295 4.03 2.25 -3.81
C LEU A 295 3.20 1.24 -4.59
N THR A 296 3.87 0.31 -5.26
CA THR A 296 3.22 -0.74 -6.03
C THR A 296 2.40 -1.65 -5.11
N ALA A 297 2.95 -2.03 -3.94
CA ALA A 297 2.27 -2.82 -2.94
C ALA A 297 1.00 -2.12 -2.43
N SER A 298 1.07 -0.83 -2.08
CA SER A 298 -0.10 -0.06 -1.64
C SER A 298 -1.23 -0.04 -2.67
N VAL A 299 -0.91 0.13 -3.95
CA VAL A 299 -1.92 0.14 -5.03
C VAL A 299 -2.52 -1.25 -5.25
N MET A 300 -1.70 -2.31 -5.22
CA MET A 300 -2.17 -3.69 -5.39
C MET A 300 -3.00 -4.19 -4.21
N SER A 301 -2.71 -3.70 -3.00
CA SER A 301 -3.41 -4.11 -1.78
C SER A 301 -4.88 -3.70 -1.78
N ALA A 302 -5.28 -2.62 -2.46
CA ALA A 302 -6.68 -2.21 -2.51
C ALA A 302 -7.61 -3.27 -3.12
N PRO A 303 -7.41 -3.76 -4.37
CA PRO A 303 -8.20 -4.85 -4.91
C PRO A 303 -7.96 -6.19 -4.19
N ALA A 304 -6.76 -6.43 -3.65
CA ALA A 304 -6.48 -7.62 -2.86
C ALA A 304 -7.34 -7.67 -1.58
N SER A 305 -7.50 -6.54 -0.91
CA SER A 305 -8.28 -6.41 0.33
C SER A 305 -9.77 -6.72 0.14
N LEU A 306 -10.34 -6.28 -0.98
CA LEU A 306 -11.72 -6.58 -1.32
C LEU A 306 -11.87 -8.04 -1.72
N ALA A 307 -10.90 -8.61 -2.44
CA ALA A 307 -10.91 -10.03 -2.79
C ALA A 307 -10.86 -10.92 -1.54
N THR A 308 -9.93 -10.67 -0.61
CA THR A 308 -9.80 -11.46 0.62
C THR A 308 -10.99 -11.24 1.55
N SER A 309 -11.45 -10.00 1.73
CA SER A 309 -12.61 -9.70 2.57
C SER A 309 -13.87 -10.41 2.07
N LYS A 310 -14.19 -10.31 0.77
CA LYS A 310 -15.39 -10.92 0.20
C LYS A 310 -15.31 -12.44 0.08
N LEU A 311 -14.12 -13.01 0.14
CA LEU A 311 -13.93 -14.45 0.26
C LEU A 311 -14.13 -14.92 1.71
N PHE A 312 -13.57 -14.18 2.68
CA PHE A 312 -13.51 -14.60 4.09
C PHE A 312 -14.76 -14.25 4.90
N TRP A 313 -15.42 -13.14 4.58
CA TRP A 313 -16.73 -12.74 5.10
C TRP A 313 -17.62 -12.22 3.95
N PRO A 314 -18.25 -13.13 3.19
CA PRO A 314 -19.09 -12.76 2.05
C PRO A 314 -20.32 -11.93 2.43
N GLU A 315 -20.85 -11.19 1.46
CA GLU A 315 -22.06 -10.40 1.61
C GLU A 315 -23.31 -11.31 1.67
N THR A 316 -24.07 -11.20 2.76
CA THR A 316 -25.32 -11.96 2.95
C THR A 316 -26.56 -11.09 2.99
N GLU A 317 -26.37 -9.79 3.21
CA GLU A 317 -27.45 -8.80 3.33
C GLU A 317 -27.54 -7.96 2.05
N LYS A 318 -28.69 -7.31 1.82
CA LYS A 318 -28.80 -6.35 0.71
C LYS A 318 -28.15 -5.03 1.11
N PRO A 319 -27.17 -4.52 0.35
CA PRO A 319 -26.57 -3.22 0.63
C PRO A 319 -27.62 -2.10 0.59
N LYS A 320 -27.64 -1.27 1.64
CA LYS A 320 -28.59 -0.15 1.75
C LYS A 320 -28.14 1.08 0.95
N VAL A 321 -26.84 1.21 0.70
CA VAL A 321 -26.24 2.36 0.04
C VAL A 321 -25.88 1.96 -1.40
N THR A 322 -26.52 2.60 -2.38
CA THR A 322 -26.35 2.28 -3.80
C THR A 322 -25.84 3.47 -4.60
N LEU A 323 -25.27 3.23 -5.78
CA LEU A 323 -24.74 4.26 -6.69
C LEU A 323 -25.72 5.41 -6.97
N LYS A 324 -27.03 5.12 -7.03
CA LYS A 324 -28.07 6.11 -7.32
C LYS A 324 -28.17 7.22 -6.27
N SER A 325 -27.63 7.04 -5.07
CA SER A 325 -27.71 8.05 -4.00
C SER A 325 -26.59 9.10 -4.04
N GLY A 326 -25.63 9.01 -4.98
CA GLY A 326 -24.53 9.99 -5.11
C GLY A 326 -23.73 10.16 -3.81
N LEU A 327 -22.73 9.31 -3.58
CA LEU A 327 -21.94 9.39 -2.34
C LEU A 327 -21.26 10.75 -2.21
N LYS A 328 -21.63 11.50 -1.17
CA LYS A 328 -20.92 12.71 -0.79
C LYS A 328 -19.79 12.32 0.14
N MET A 329 -18.56 12.33 -0.40
CA MET A 329 -17.36 12.23 0.45
C MET A 329 -17.26 13.45 1.35
N ALA A 330 -16.87 13.24 2.60
CA ALA A 330 -16.60 14.35 3.51
C ALA A 330 -15.52 15.27 2.91
N LYS A 331 -15.77 16.58 2.92
CA LYS A 331 -14.76 17.59 2.60
C LYS A 331 -14.12 18.07 3.90
N GLY A 332 -12.85 18.46 3.83
CA GLY A 332 -12.18 19.13 4.95
C GLY A 332 -12.98 20.39 5.34
N GLU A 333 -13.17 20.59 6.64
CA GLU A 333 -13.95 21.70 7.20
C GLU A 333 -13.18 23.04 7.19
N SER A 334 -11.90 23.02 6.81
CA SER A 334 -11.03 24.19 6.81
C SER A 334 -11.51 25.25 5.79
N ASN A 335 -11.38 26.53 6.13
CA ASN A 335 -11.83 27.64 5.28
C ASN A 335 -10.84 27.99 4.17
N ASN A 336 -9.55 27.75 4.41
CA ASN A 336 -8.48 28.04 3.46
C ASN A 336 -7.36 26.99 3.52
N LEU A 337 -6.46 27.03 2.52
CA LEU A 337 -5.40 26.03 2.37
C LEU A 337 -4.39 26.05 3.53
N LEU A 338 -4.11 27.21 4.11
CA LEU A 338 -3.19 27.34 5.23
C LEU A 338 -3.79 26.78 6.53
N GLU A 339 -5.09 27.00 6.73
CA GLU A 339 -5.85 26.38 7.82
C GLU A 339 -5.85 24.85 7.67
N ALA A 340 -6.05 24.33 6.45
CA ALA A 340 -5.97 22.90 6.19
C ALA A 340 -4.58 22.34 6.49
N ALA A 341 -3.51 23.06 6.11
CA ALA A 341 -2.14 22.69 6.45
C ALA A 341 -1.93 22.63 7.97
N SER A 342 -2.32 23.70 8.69
CA SER A 342 -2.21 23.79 10.15
C SER A 342 -3.01 22.68 10.87
N GLN A 343 -4.22 22.38 10.37
CA GLN A 343 -5.04 21.30 10.89
C GLN A 343 -4.37 19.94 10.65
N GLY A 344 -3.81 19.69 9.47
CA GLY A 344 -3.08 18.46 9.15
C GLY A 344 -1.83 18.26 10.02
N ALA A 345 -1.07 19.32 10.28
CA ALA A 345 0.04 19.32 11.21
C ALA A 345 -0.43 19.02 12.64
N SER A 346 -1.49 19.69 13.11
CA SER A 346 -2.02 19.50 14.46
C SER A 346 -2.59 18.10 14.68
N SER A 347 -3.31 17.54 13.70
CA SER A 347 -3.83 16.17 13.76
C SER A 347 -2.71 15.13 13.79
N SER A 348 -1.52 15.45 13.25
CA SER A 348 -0.36 14.55 13.28
C SER A 348 0.28 14.42 14.67
N ILE A 349 0.02 15.32 15.62
CA ILE A 349 0.60 15.28 16.97
C ILE A 349 0.26 13.94 17.64
N LEU A 350 -1.03 13.58 17.67
CA LEU A 350 -1.48 12.33 18.27
C LEU A 350 -0.97 11.12 17.49
N LEU A 351 -0.92 11.22 16.16
CA LEU A 351 -0.41 10.15 15.29
C LEU A 351 1.06 9.84 15.60
N VAL A 352 1.91 10.86 15.61
CA VAL A 352 3.36 10.75 15.86
C VAL A 352 3.62 10.31 17.31
N ALA A 353 2.91 10.88 18.28
CA ALA A 353 3.03 10.47 19.68
C ALA A 353 2.67 8.99 19.86
N ASN A 354 1.58 8.53 19.25
CA ASN A 354 1.17 7.13 19.30
C ASN A 354 2.21 6.22 18.63
N ILE A 355 2.77 6.59 17.47
CA ILE A 355 3.83 5.82 16.81
C ILE A 355 5.04 5.69 17.72
N ALA A 356 5.54 6.81 18.28
CA ALA A 356 6.71 6.82 19.15
C ALA A 356 6.51 5.99 20.41
N VAL A 357 5.42 6.22 21.15
CA VAL A 357 5.12 5.51 22.40
C VAL A 357 4.89 4.03 22.17
N ASN A 358 4.18 3.65 21.10
CA ASN A 358 3.98 2.25 20.75
C ASN A 358 5.31 1.57 20.40
N LEU A 359 6.22 2.22 19.68
CA LEU A 359 7.52 1.64 19.37
C LEU A 359 8.40 1.46 20.60
N ILE A 360 8.43 2.44 21.50
CA ILE A 360 9.15 2.33 22.78
C ILE A 360 8.59 1.13 23.57
N SER A 361 7.27 1.07 23.72
CA SER A 361 6.60 0.01 24.47
C SER A 361 6.83 -1.36 23.86
N PHE A 362 6.62 -1.51 22.54
CA PHE A 362 6.71 -2.80 21.86
C PHE A 362 8.14 -3.31 21.71
N LEU A 363 9.13 -2.44 21.49
CA LEU A 363 10.53 -2.86 21.49
C LEU A 363 11.00 -3.27 22.89
N ALA A 364 10.56 -2.56 23.93
CA ALA A 364 10.84 -2.95 25.31
C ALA A 364 10.16 -4.28 25.68
N LEU A 365 8.89 -4.47 25.29
CA LEU A 365 8.16 -5.73 25.48
C LEU A 365 8.80 -6.88 24.70
N LEU A 366 9.28 -6.61 23.47
CA LEU A 366 10.01 -7.59 22.69
C LEU A 366 11.28 -8.02 23.42
N ALA A 367 12.11 -7.08 23.86
CA ALA A 367 13.33 -7.38 24.62
C ALA A 367 13.02 -8.13 25.92
N PHE A 368 11.94 -7.75 26.61
CA PHE A 368 11.49 -8.44 27.82
C PHE A 368 11.06 -9.88 27.53
N VAL A 369 10.23 -10.11 26.51
CA VAL A 369 9.77 -11.45 26.13
C VAL A 369 10.94 -12.30 25.63
N ASP A 370 11.84 -11.74 24.83
CA ASP A 370 13.06 -12.42 24.38
C ASP A 370 13.91 -12.85 25.59
N SER A 371 14.14 -11.97 26.56
CA SER A 371 14.88 -12.29 27.78
C SER A 371 14.16 -13.29 28.69
N ALA A 372 12.83 -13.20 28.81
CA ALA A 372 12.03 -14.12 29.62
C ALA A 372 12.02 -15.53 29.01
N LEU A 373 11.85 -15.63 27.69
CA LEU A 373 11.98 -16.89 26.98
C LEU A 373 13.41 -17.44 27.07
N SER A 374 14.43 -16.57 27.11
CA SER A 374 15.81 -16.96 27.34
C SER A 374 16.04 -17.64 28.66
N TRP A 375 15.51 -17.03 29.71
CA TRP A 375 15.53 -17.61 31.02
C TRP A 375 14.77 -18.94 31.08
N VAL A 376 13.64 -19.08 30.41
CA VAL A 376 12.92 -20.37 30.35
C VAL A 376 13.70 -21.42 29.57
N GLY A 377 14.32 -21.05 28.45
CA GLY A 377 15.13 -21.98 27.64
C GLY A 377 16.34 -22.52 28.38
N SER A 378 17.00 -21.68 29.20
CA SER A 378 18.13 -22.12 30.01
C SER A 378 17.76 -23.13 31.09
N LEU A 379 16.49 -23.19 31.52
CA LEU A 379 16.01 -24.22 32.47
C LEU A 379 15.98 -25.63 31.89
N PHE A 380 15.98 -25.78 30.56
CA PHE A 380 15.87 -27.08 29.88
C PHE A 380 17.20 -27.61 29.32
N ASP A 381 18.34 -27.03 29.70
CA ASP A 381 19.68 -27.38 29.17
C ASP A 381 19.71 -27.50 27.63
N TYR A 382 18.93 -26.64 26.96
CA TYR A 382 19.00 -26.42 25.53
C TYR A 382 19.76 -25.10 25.26
N PRO A 383 21.09 -25.04 25.39
CA PRO A 383 21.87 -23.86 25.03
C PRO A 383 21.90 -23.62 23.50
N GLN A 384 21.33 -24.52 22.68
CA GLN A 384 21.03 -24.25 21.27
C GLN A 384 19.75 -23.43 21.11
N LEU A 385 18.85 -23.47 22.09
CA LEU A 385 17.93 -22.38 22.41
C LEU A 385 18.69 -21.30 23.21
N ASN A 386 19.89 -20.89 22.76
CA ASN A 386 20.50 -19.64 23.23
C ASN A 386 19.68 -18.47 22.68
N PHE A 387 18.56 -18.24 23.35
CA PHE A 387 17.71 -17.06 23.33
C PHE A 387 18.47 -15.76 23.67
N GLU A 388 19.77 -15.83 23.96
CA GLU A 388 20.69 -14.69 24.01
C GLU A 388 20.70 -13.88 22.70
N ARG A 389 20.25 -14.47 21.58
CA ARG A 389 20.23 -13.79 20.28
C ARG A 389 18.86 -13.50 19.67
N TYR A 390 17.86 -14.40 19.71
CA TYR A 390 16.62 -14.25 18.89
C TYR A 390 15.41 -15.10 19.36
N GLY A 391 14.92 -14.87 20.58
CA GLY A 391 13.91 -15.74 21.21
C GLY A 391 12.54 -15.86 20.57
N LEU A 392 11.75 -14.81 20.72
CA LEU A 392 10.44 -14.68 20.11
C LEU A 392 10.54 -14.70 18.59
N GLN A 393 11.66 -14.22 18.04
CA GLN A 393 11.95 -14.30 16.61
C GLN A 393 11.91 -15.73 16.11
N ASN A 394 12.56 -16.68 16.80
CA ASN A 394 12.62 -18.07 16.37
C ASN A 394 11.25 -18.73 16.44
N ILE A 395 10.49 -18.49 17.51
CA ILE A 395 9.12 -19.00 17.64
C ILE A 395 8.26 -18.46 16.49
N CYS A 396 8.32 -17.14 16.27
CA CYS A 396 7.63 -16.49 15.17
C CYS A 396 8.09 -17.05 13.81
N ALA A 397 9.38 -17.24 13.61
CA ALA A 397 9.96 -17.78 12.40
C ALA A 397 9.43 -19.19 12.12
N TYR A 398 9.40 -20.09 13.10
CA TYR A 398 8.83 -21.43 12.90
C TYR A 398 7.33 -21.39 12.58
N VAL A 399 6.55 -20.53 13.25
CA VAL A 399 5.10 -20.39 13.00
C VAL A 399 4.83 -19.82 11.61
N PHE A 400 5.61 -18.82 11.18
CA PHE A 400 5.39 -18.10 9.94
C PHE A 400 6.20 -18.61 8.75
N MET A 401 7.17 -19.50 8.94
CA MET A 401 7.99 -20.10 7.88
C MET A 401 7.13 -20.77 6.80
N PRO A 402 6.08 -21.56 7.11
CA PRO A 402 5.22 -22.13 6.07
C PRO A 402 4.58 -21.05 5.19
N PHE A 403 4.15 -19.94 5.79
CA PHE A 403 3.58 -18.80 5.06
C PHE A 403 4.65 -18.08 4.25
N SER A 404 5.86 -17.90 4.79
CA SER A 404 7.00 -17.35 4.06
C SER A 404 7.31 -18.15 2.81
N PHE A 405 7.48 -19.46 2.96
CA PHE A 405 7.81 -20.34 1.84
C PHE A 405 6.69 -20.40 0.80
N MET A 406 5.42 -20.42 1.23
CA MET A 406 4.28 -20.36 0.31
C MET A 406 4.30 -19.11 -0.59
N MET A 407 4.80 -17.97 -0.13
CA MET A 407 4.93 -16.77 -0.97
C MET A 407 6.02 -16.89 -2.05
N GLY A 408 6.83 -17.95 -2.03
CA GLY A 408 7.94 -18.22 -2.95
C GLY A 408 9.25 -17.51 -2.57
N VAL A 409 9.44 -17.28 -1.28
CA VAL A 409 10.73 -16.95 -0.65
C VAL A 409 11.64 -18.18 -0.73
N ASP A 410 12.94 -17.96 -0.90
CA ASP A 410 13.92 -19.07 -0.92
C ASP A 410 13.90 -19.81 0.42
N TRP A 411 14.11 -21.13 0.40
CA TRP A 411 14.01 -21.95 1.62
C TRP A 411 14.94 -21.46 2.73
N GLU A 412 16.17 -21.08 2.38
CA GLU A 412 17.16 -20.54 3.31
C GLU A 412 16.77 -19.19 3.92
N ASP A 413 16.02 -18.38 3.17
CA ASP A 413 15.57 -17.05 3.62
C ASP A 413 14.22 -17.13 4.34
N SER A 414 13.48 -18.24 4.17
CA SER A 414 12.11 -18.39 4.66
C SER A 414 12.00 -18.32 6.17
N PHE A 415 13.04 -18.75 6.89
CA PHE A 415 13.11 -18.61 8.35
C PHE A 415 13.22 -17.13 8.77
N ILE A 416 14.08 -16.36 8.09
CA ILE A 416 14.30 -14.94 8.37
C ILE A 416 13.03 -14.15 8.07
N VAL A 417 12.45 -14.35 6.88
CA VAL A 417 11.21 -13.68 6.47
C VAL A 417 10.06 -14.08 7.39
N GLY A 418 9.95 -15.36 7.79
CA GLY A 418 8.99 -15.80 8.81
C GLY A 418 9.09 -14.99 10.12
N GLY A 419 10.31 -14.73 10.58
CA GLY A 419 10.55 -13.84 11.73
C GLY A 419 10.02 -12.43 11.50
N LEU A 420 10.24 -11.84 10.32
CA LEU A 420 9.71 -10.51 9.96
C LEU A 420 8.17 -10.49 9.95
N LEU A 421 7.52 -11.55 9.46
CA LEU A 421 6.06 -11.67 9.48
C LEU A 421 5.50 -11.73 10.91
N GLY A 422 6.20 -12.42 11.81
CA GLY A 422 5.86 -12.44 13.22
C GLY A 422 6.03 -11.07 13.87
N TYR A 423 7.12 -10.36 13.59
CA TYR A 423 7.32 -9.00 14.09
C TYR A 423 6.20 -8.06 13.66
N LYS A 424 5.84 -8.11 12.38
CA LYS A 424 4.70 -7.36 11.86
C LYS A 424 3.42 -7.68 12.64
N THR A 425 3.08 -8.97 12.76
CA THR A 425 1.79 -9.41 13.28
C THR A 425 1.61 -9.12 14.77
N PHE A 426 2.63 -9.43 15.59
CA PHE A 426 2.54 -9.30 17.05
C PHE A 426 2.83 -7.90 17.56
N PHE A 427 3.72 -7.16 16.88
CA PHE A 427 4.09 -5.81 17.26
C PHE A 427 3.52 -4.82 16.25
N ASN A 428 4.32 -4.48 15.24
CA ASN A 428 3.93 -3.61 14.15
C ASN A 428 4.92 -3.75 12.98
N GLU A 429 4.52 -3.20 11.85
CA GLU A 429 5.29 -3.18 10.62
C GLU A 429 6.54 -2.31 10.70
N PHE A 430 6.59 -1.28 11.56
CA PHE A 430 7.79 -0.45 11.75
C PHE A 430 8.97 -1.27 12.29
N VAL A 431 8.74 -2.09 13.32
CA VAL A 431 9.76 -3.00 13.87
C VAL A 431 10.22 -3.99 12.81
N ALA A 432 9.30 -4.50 11.98
CA ALA A 432 9.65 -5.41 10.90
C ALA A 432 10.48 -4.73 9.80
N TYR A 433 10.12 -3.51 9.39
CA TYR A 433 10.86 -2.77 8.37
C TYR A 433 12.23 -2.28 8.83
N GLU A 434 12.40 -1.90 10.09
CA GLU A 434 13.71 -1.55 10.65
C GLU A 434 14.68 -2.74 10.60
N ARG A 435 14.18 -3.95 10.87
CA ARG A 435 14.96 -5.18 10.76
C ARG A 435 15.23 -5.58 9.31
N LEU A 436 14.24 -5.44 8.42
CA LEU A 436 14.43 -5.66 6.99
C LEU A 436 15.50 -4.71 6.42
N SER A 437 15.48 -3.44 6.83
CA SER A 437 16.47 -2.43 6.46
C SER A 437 17.89 -2.84 6.84
N LYS A 438 18.10 -3.39 8.04
CA LYS A 438 19.41 -3.91 8.46
C LYS A 438 19.91 -5.01 7.51
N LEU A 439 19.02 -5.90 7.08
CA LEU A 439 19.36 -6.98 6.13
C LEU A 439 19.72 -6.41 4.75
N ILE A 440 18.94 -5.44 4.26
CA ILE A 440 19.21 -4.74 2.99
C ILE A 440 20.57 -4.03 3.05
N HIS A 441 20.83 -3.26 4.11
CA HIS A 441 22.09 -2.53 4.28
C HIS A 441 23.30 -3.47 4.37
N ASN A 442 23.14 -4.61 5.05
CA ASN A 442 24.19 -5.63 5.13
C ASN A 442 24.52 -6.23 3.75
N ARG A 443 23.51 -6.45 2.89
CA ARG A 443 23.70 -6.86 1.50
C ARG A 443 24.43 -5.80 0.69
N GLU A 444 23.98 -4.54 0.77
CA GLU A 444 24.55 -3.42 0.00
C GLU A 444 26.01 -3.14 0.36
N LYS A 445 26.41 -3.38 1.62
CA LYS A 445 27.80 -3.32 2.07
C LYS A 445 28.72 -4.38 1.44
N GLY A 446 28.17 -5.44 0.82
CA GLY A 446 28.96 -6.47 0.14
C GLY A 446 29.72 -7.43 1.08
N GLY A 447 29.22 -7.67 2.29
CA GLY A 447 29.83 -8.60 3.25
C GLY A 447 29.57 -10.08 2.94
N SER A 448 30.19 -10.97 3.73
CA SER A 448 29.90 -12.42 3.68
C SER A 448 28.44 -12.70 4.01
N MET A 449 27.78 -13.54 3.20
CA MET A 449 26.38 -13.93 3.42
C MET A 449 26.19 -14.70 4.73
N TYR A 450 27.21 -15.45 5.17
CA TYR A 450 27.19 -16.21 6.41
C TYR A 450 28.35 -15.80 7.33
N ILE A 451 28.04 -15.58 8.61
CA ILE A 451 29.02 -15.37 9.68
C ILE A 451 28.61 -16.28 10.83
N ASN A 452 29.47 -17.22 11.21
CA ASN A 452 29.21 -18.23 12.26
C ASN A 452 27.87 -18.97 12.04
N ASP A 453 27.65 -19.49 10.82
CA ASP A 453 26.41 -20.15 10.38
C ASP A 453 25.14 -19.29 10.45
N VAL A 454 25.26 -18.00 10.74
CA VAL A 454 24.14 -17.05 10.71
C VAL A 454 24.14 -16.30 9.39
N LYS A 455 23.04 -16.41 8.66
CA LYS A 455 22.79 -15.67 7.42
C LYS A 455 22.58 -14.18 7.73
N GLN A 456 23.40 -13.31 7.12
CA GLN A 456 23.48 -11.88 7.42
C GLN A 456 22.56 -11.00 6.59
N TYR A 457 22.18 -11.47 5.40
CA TYR A 457 21.27 -10.79 4.47
C TYR A 457 20.57 -11.81 3.55
N MET A 458 19.55 -11.36 2.82
CA MET A 458 18.69 -12.20 1.99
C MET A 458 18.93 -11.95 0.50
N THR A 459 18.34 -12.79 -0.37
CA THR A 459 18.34 -12.51 -1.81
C THR A 459 17.47 -11.29 -2.13
N VAL A 460 17.76 -10.58 -3.23
CA VAL A 460 16.94 -9.44 -3.72
C VAL A 460 15.48 -9.87 -3.94
N ARG A 461 15.27 -11.12 -4.34
CA ARG A 461 13.96 -11.74 -4.46
C ARG A 461 13.24 -11.81 -3.12
N SER A 462 13.86 -12.40 -2.11
CA SER A 462 13.30 -12.51 -0.77
C SER A 462 13.05 -11.15 -0.12
N GLU A 463 13.96 -10.17 -0.31
CA GLU A 463 13.77 -8.78 0.15
C GLU A 463 12.54 -8.13 -0.50
N THR A 464 12.34 -8.35 -1.80
CA THR A 464 11.18 -7.79 -2.50
C THR A 464 9.90 -8.45 -2.01
N ILE A 465 9.83 -9.78 -1.93
CA ILE A 465 8.65 -10.49 -1.43
C ILE A 465 8.34 -10.07 0.02
N ALA A 466 9.35 -9.94 0.87
CA ALA A 466 9.20 -9.44 2.23
C ALA A 466 8.66 -8.01 2.25
N THR A 467 9.13 -7.12 1.38
CA THR A 467 8.61 -5.74 1.27
C THR A 467 7.09 -5.72 1.04
N TYR A 468 6.57 -6.55 0.12
CA TYR A 468 5.13 -6.64 -0.13
C TYR A 468 4.39 -7.29 1.04
N ALA A 469 4.95 -8.36 1.61
CA ALA A 469 4.33 -9.07 2.72
C ALA A 469 4.23 -8.21 4.00
N LEU A 470 5.16 -7.29 4.20
CA LEU A 470 5.19 -6.33 5.31
C LEU A 470 4.31 -5.10 5.07
N CYS A 471 3.92 -4.81 3.83
CA CYS A 471 3.17 -3.61 3.45
C CYS A 471 1.69 -3.65 3.85
N GLY A 472 1.41 -3.62 5.16
CA GLY A 472 0.08 -3.41 5.71
C GLY A 472 0.06 -3.27 7.23
N PHE A 473 -0.95 -2.58 7.76
CA PHE A 473 -1.15 -2.37 9.21
C PHE A 473 -1.71 -3.56 9.98
N ALA A 474 -1.77 -4.75 9.41
CA ALA A 474 -2.32 -5.95 10.05
C ALA A 474 -1.49 -6.42 11.25
N ASN A 475 -1.81 -5.91 12.44
CA ASN A 475 -1.18 -6.25 13.72
C ASN A 475 -2.14 -6.04 14.91
N PHE A 476 -1.81 -6.63 16.06
CA PHE A 476 -2.69 -6.56 17.25
C PHE A 476 -2.86 -5.13 17.80
N GLY A 477 -1.86 -4.25 17.67
CA GLY A 477 -1.99 -2.85 18.06
C GLY A 477 -3.01 -2.09 17.20
N SER A 478 -2.92 -2.28 15.88
CA SER A 478 -3.85 -1.75 14.89
C SER A 478 -5.26 -2.28 15.08
N LEU A 479 -5.44 -3.53 15.53
CA LEU A 479 -6.75 -4.08 15.86
C LEU A 479 -7.46 -3.22 16.91
N GLY A 480 -6.76 -2.82 17.98
CA GLY A 480 -7.28 -1.90 18.98
C GLY A 480 -7.61 -0.52 18.40
N MET A 481 -6.71 0.04 17.58
CA MET A 481 -6.90 1.36 16.95
C MET A 481 -8.11 1.38 16.02
N VAL A 482 -8.29 0.37 15.17
CA VAL A 482 -9.42 0.25 14.24
C VAL A 482 -10.74 0.09 15.00
N ILE A 483 -10.78 -0.74 16.06
CA ILE A 483 -11.98 -0.87 16.89
C ILE A 483 -12.34 0.49 17.52
N GLY A 484 -11.37 1.18 18.13
CA GLY A 484 -11.60 2.48 18.77
C GLY A 484 -12.09 3.54 17.78
N SER A 485 -11.36 3.69 16.67
CA SER A 485 -11.64 4.70 15.64
C SER A 485 -12.98 4.47 14.92
N LEU A 486 -13.28 3.22 14.51
CA LEU A 486 -14.57 2.94 13.87
C LEU A 486 -15.73 3.05 14.86
N THR A 487 -15.54 2.67 16.13
CA THR A 487 -16.58 2.80 17.16
C THR A 487 -16.90 4.26 17.43
N SER A 488 -15.92 5.16 17.41
CA SER A 488 -16.19 6.61 17.56
C SER A 488 -16.93 7.20 16.36
N MET A 489 -16.77 6.63 15.16
CA MET A 489 -17.51 7.05 13.96
C MET A 489 -18.91 6.47 13.86
N ALA A 490 -19.09 5.21 14.25
CA ALA A 490 -20.37 4.50 14.21
C ALA A 490 -20.61 3.70 15.51
N PRO A 491 -20.97 4.38 16.63
CA PRO A 491 -21.17 3.72 17.92
C PRO A 491 -22.23 2.62 17.89
N SER A 492 -23.25 2.77 17.04
CA SER A 492 -24.31 1.77 16.83
C SER A 492 -23.81 0.44 16.24
N LYS A 493 -22.59 0.40 15.69
CA LYS A 493 -21.96 -0.79 15.09
C LYS A 493 -20.86 -1.40 15.96
N LYS A 494 -20.68 -0.93 17.20
CA LYS A 494 -19.59 -1.36 18.10
C LYS A 494 -19.46 -2.89 18.19
N LYS A 495 -20.58 -3.60 18.30
CA LYS A 495 -20.59 -5.07 18.42
C LYS A 495 -20.12 -5.74 17.14
N GLU A 496 -20.56 -5.26 15.98
CA GLU A 496 -20.14 -5.75 14.68
C GLU A 496 -18.66 -5.47 14.41
N ILE A 497 -18.18 -4.26 14.76
CA ILE A 497 -16.78 -3.88 14.63
C ILE A 497 -15.90 -4.82 15.45
N ALA A 498 -16.20 -4.97 16.75
CA ALA A 498 -15.40 -5.80 17.65
C ALA A 498 -15.39 -7.28 17.24
N SER A 499 -16.54 -7.83 16.83
CA SER A 499 -16.65 -9.24 16.42
C SER A 499 -15.98 -9.53 15.07
N GLY A 500 -15.91 -8.54 14.17
CA GLY A 500 -15.29 -8.68 12.86
C GLY A 500 -13.79 -8.34 12.82
N ALA A 501 -13.26 -7.57 13.77
CA ALA A 501 -11.92 -6.98 13.70
C ALA A 501 -10.78 -8.01 13.60
N PHE A 502 -10.77 -9.06 14.43
CA PHE A 502 -9.73 -10.09 14.37
C PHE A 502 -9.74 -10.84 13.04
N ARG A 503 -10.94 -11.09 12.51
CA ARG A 503 -11.12 -11.75 11.22
C ARG A 503 -10.68 -10.85 10.06
N ALA A 504 -10.96 -9.55 10.15
CA ALA A 504 -10.48 -8.55 9.20
C ALA A 504 -8.95 -8.39 9.23
N MET A 505 -8.32 -8.49 10.41
CA MET A 505 -6.87 -8.48 10.55
C MET A 505 -6.23 -9.66 9.82
N ILE A 506 -6.75 -10.88 9.99
CA ILE A 506 -6.29 -12.07 9.25
C ILE A 506 -6.46 -11.87 7.73
N ALA A 507 -7.63 -11.38 7.30
CA ALA A 507 -7.88 -11.11 5.87
C ALA A 507 -6.93 -10.03 5.31
N GLY A 508 -6.56 -9.05 6.12
CA GLY A 508 -5.60 -8.00 5.77
C GLY A 508 -4.17 -8.53 5.65
N THR A 509 -3.75 -9.39 6.60
CA THR A 509 -2.46 -10.10 6.53
C THR A 509 -2.38 -10.94 5.27
N VAL A 510 -3.42 -11.72 4.96
CA VAL A 510 -3.45 -12.57 3.76
C VAL A 510 -3.50 -11.72 2.48
N ALA A 511 -4.17 -10.56 2.48
CA ALA A 511 -4.13 -9.65 1.34
C ALA A 511 -2.69 -9.19 1.04
N CYS A 512 -1.89 -8.87 2.07
CA CYS A 512 -0.47 -8.56 1.90
C CYS A 512 0.33 -9.76 1.38
N PHE A 513 -0.02 -10.97 1.81
CA PHE A 513 0.65 -12.18 1.31
C PHE A 513 0.29 -12.49 -0.15
N MET A 514 -0.95 -12.21 -0.56
CA MET A 514 -1.36 -12.35 -1.96
C MET A 514 -0.62 -11.37 -2.86
N THR A 515 -0.44 -10.11 -2.44
CA THR A 515 0.36 -9.15 -3.22
C THR A 515 1.83 -9.56 -3.28
N ALA A 516 2.38 -10.11 -2.19
CA ALA A 516 3.74 -10.67 -2.14
C ALA A 516 3.92 -11.88 -3.07
N CYS A 517 2.93 -12.78 -3.14
CA CYS A 517 2.92 -13.89 -4.10
C CYS A 517 2.96 -13.36 -5.54
N ILE A 518 2.21 -12.32 -5.85
CA ILE A 518 2.20 -11.74 -7.20
C ILE A 518 3.55 -11.10 -7.52
N ALA A 519 4.16 -10.38 -6.58
CA ALA A 519 5.52 -9.86 -6.76
C ALA A 519 6.52 -10.99 -7.06
N GLY A 520 6.49 -12.06 -6.25
CA GLY A 520 7.33 -13.25 -6.46
C GLY A 520 7.04 -14.03 -7.74
N THR A 521 5.83 -13.92 -8.29
CA THR A 521 5.42 -14.56 -9.54
C THR A 521 5.84 -13.74 -10.76
N VAL A 522 5.70 -12.41 -10.71
CA VAL A 522 5.77 -11.54 -11.90
C VAL A 522 7.16 -10.94 -12.12
N GLN A 523 7.92 -10.68 -11.05
CA GLN A 523 9.17 -9.94 -11.12
C GLN A 523 10.29 -10.73 -11.80
N GLU A 524 10.98 -10.09 -12.76
CA GLU A 524 12.17 -10.62 -13.41
C GLU A 524 13.43 -10.32 -12.59
N PHE A 525 13.99 -11.34 -11.95
CA PHE A 525 15.26 -11.26 -11.23
C PHE A 525 16.42 -11.63 -12.18
N GLY A 526 16.80 -10.71 -13.08
CA GLY A 526 17.97 -10.93 -13.95
C GLY A 526 18.18 -9.96 -15.11
N ALA A 527 17.15 -9.28 -15.61
CA ALA A 527 17.29 -8.40 -16.79
C ALA A 527 17.44 -6.89 -16.45
N PHE A 528 16.99 -6.46 -15.28
CA PHE A 528 16.97 -5.04 -14.87
C PHE A 528 17.48 -4.79 -13.43
N GLY A 529 17.42 -5.80 -12.55
CA GLY A 529 17.63 -5.61 -11.11
C GLY A 529 19.07 -5.38 -10.65
N GLU A 530 20.09 -5.95 -11.31
CA GLU A 530 21.49 -5.76 -10.89
C GLU A 530 22.15 -4.52 -11.51
N SER A 531 21.78 -4.17 -12.74
CA SER A 531 22.34 -3.01 -13.44
C SER A 531 21.76 -1.70 -12.96
N ASP A 532 20.44 -1.62 -12.74
CA ASP A 532 19.80 -0.37 -12.29
C ASP A 532 19.95 -0.12 -10.79
N HIS A 533 20.07 -1.17 -9.97
CA HIS A 533 20.34 -0.99 -8.55
C HIS A 533 21.78 -0.48 -8.32
N ARG A 534 22.75 -0.93 -9.13
CA ARG A 534 24.09 -0.31 -9.21
C ARG A 534 24.02 1.12 -9.72
N ALA A 535 23.19 1.42 -10.73
CA ALA A 535 23.03 2.79 -11.24
C ALA A 535 22.38 3.75 -10.23
N ALA A 536 21.37 3.28 -9.48
CA ALA A 536 20.70 4.02 -8.42
C ALA A 536 21.63 4.29 -7.23
N VAL A 537 22.42 3.30 -6.80
CA VAL A 537 23.47 3.48 -5.79
C VAL A 537 24.55 4.47 -6.29
N HIS A 538 24.89 4.43 -7.58
CA HIS A 538 25.86 5.37 -8.15
C HIS A 538 25.34 6.81 -8.22
N GLN A 539 24.04 7.00 -8.46
CA GLN A 539 23.38 8.31 -8.39
C GLN A 539 23.27 8.82 -6.95
N HIS A 540 22.99 7.93 -5.99
CA HIS A 540 22.92 8.27 -4.57
C HIS A 540 24.28 8.73 -4.02
N ASN A 541 25.38 8.11 -4.44
CA ASN A 541 26.74 8.53 -4.07
C ASN A 541 27.19 9.84 -4.73
N LYS A 542 26.68 10.17 -5.93
CA LYS A 542 26.95 11.47 -6.58
C LYS A 542 26.20 12.64 -5.93
N LEU A 543 25.06 12.38 -5.29
CA LEU A 543 24.29 13.41 -4.58
C LEU A 543 24.72 13.58 -3.11
N GLY A 544 25.41 12.59 -2.52
CA GLY A 544 25.98 12.66 -1.16
C GLY A 544 27.46 13.06 -1.07
N GLY A 545 28.21 13.03 -2.18
CA GLY A 545 29.64 13.32 -2.23
C GLY A 545 29.96 14.76 -2.62
N GLY A 546 29.42 15.74 -1.88
CA GLY A 546 29.71 17.16 -2.05
C GLY A 546 30.52 17.76 -0.90
N GLY A 547 31.40 16.97 -0.27
CA GLY A 547 32.35 17.45 0.72
C GLY A 547 33.71 17.61 0.08
N GLY A 548 34.12 18.85 -0.20
CA GLY A 548 35.44 19.15 -0.74
C GLY A 548 36.54 18.65 0.19
N GLU A 549 37.44 17.82 -0.36
CA GLU A 549 38.74 17.56 0.24
C GLU A 549 39.53 18.88 0.27
N VAL A 550 39.83 19.37 1.47
CA VAL A 550 40.86 20.39 1.68
C VAL A 550 42.18 19.65 1.82
N PRO A 551 43.20 19.92 0.98
CA PRO A 551 44.48 19.24 1.09
C PRO A 551 45.21 19.70 2.35
N VAL A 552 45.71 18.73 3.10
CA VAL A 552 46.58 18.93 4.25
C VAL A 552 47.93 19.44 3.76
N THR A 553 48.29 20.66 4.17
CA THR A 553 49.67 21.13 4.34
C THR A 553 49.80 21.80 5.68
#